data_AF-A0A7Y5YBB1-F1
#
_entry.id   AF-A0A7Y5YBB1-F1
#
_cell.length_a   1.000
_cell.length_b   1.000
_cell.length_c   1.000
_cell.angle_alpha   90.00
_cell.angle_beta   90.00
_cell.angle_gamma   90.00
#
_symmetry.space_group_name_H-M   'P 1'
#
loop_
_entity.id
_entity.type
_entity.pdbx_description
1 polymer ?
#
loop_
_entity_poly.entity_id
_entity_poly.type
_entity_poly.pdbx_seq_one_letter_code
_entity_poly.pdbx_strand_id
1 'polypeptide(L)'
;MLVSLHKEINTLKNGTQRPFVEVRLDGKRVGELSNVTSAHLLPLLEHIEAVGETAVAYAKITGSALAAQLVLQAAKATEISNDWLSSGPHPAPKLLPLAANYEVPAAYTK
;
A
#
# COMPACT_ATOMS: atom_id res chain seq x y z
N MET A 1 -3.71 -9.66 -3.16
CA MET A 1 -2.35 -9.85 -2.60
C MET A 1 -1.97 -8.64 -1.79
N LEU A 2 -0.94 -8.73 -0.93
CA LEU A 2 -0.44 -7.61 -0.15
C LEU A 2 0.82 -7.03 -0.79
N VAL A 3 0.94 -5.71 -0.77
CA VAL A 3 2.14 -4.97 -1.16
C VAL A 3 2.46 -3.94 -0.09
N SER A 4 3.72 -3.60 0.06
CA SER A 4 4.15 -2.51 0.94
C SER A 4 4.30 -1.21 0.16
N LEU A 5 3.94 -0.10 0.79
CA LEU A 5 4.03 1.25 0.23
C LEU A 5 5.12 2.03 0.97
N HIS A 6 5.98 2.71 0.23
CA HIS A 6 7.14 3.42 0.77
C HIS A 6 7.16 4.86 0.25
N LYS A 7 7.44 5.82 1.13
CA LYS A 7 7.73 7.19 0.70
C LYS A 7 9.18 7.22 0.20
N GLU A 8 9.36 7.67 -1.02
CA GLU A 8 10.68 7.85 -1.63
C GLU A 8 10.79 9.25 -2.23
N ILE A 9 12.01 9.73 -2.44
CA ILE A 9 12.27 11.08 -2.99
C ILE A 9 12.91 10.96 -4.36
N ASN A 10 12.31 11.58 -5.36
CA ASN A 10 12.91 11.79 -6.67
C ASN A 10 13.53 13.20 -6.74
N THR A 11 14.80 13.28 -7.12
CA THR A 11 15.48 14.57 -7.32
C THR A 11 15.49 14.92 -8.80
N LEU A 12 14.78 15.99 -9.16
CA LEU A 12 14.69 16.46 -10.54
C LEU A 12 16.00 17.15 -10.98
N LYS A 13 16.17 17.33 -12.30
CA LYS A 13 17.37 17.97 -12.89
C LYS A 13 17.64 19.39 -12.37
N ASN A 14 16.61 20.09 -11.91
CA ASN A 14 16.69 21.43 -11.33
C ASN A 14 16.94 21.41 -9.79
N GLY A 15 17.23 20.24 -9.21
CA GLY A 15 17.45 20.05 -7.77
C GLY A 15 16.17 19.97 -6.93
N THR A 16 14.98 20.13 -7.52
CA THR A 16 13.73 19.98 -6.78
C THR A 16 13.55 18.54 -6.32
N GLN A 17 13.40 18.35 -5.00
CA GLN A 17 13.02 17.08 -4.41
C GLN A 17 11.50 16.91 -4.48
N ARG A 18 11.05 15.76 -4.99
CA ARG A 18 9.65 15.42 -5.10
C ARG A 18 9.40 14.07 -4.42
N PRO A 19 8.65 14.03 -3.30
CA PRO A 19 8.25 12.77 -2.71
C PRO A 19 7.23 12.05 -3.61
N PHE A 20 7.32 10.74 -3.66
CA PHE A 20 6.39 9.86 -4.36
C PHE A 20 6.21 8.55 -3.58
N VAL A 21 5.19 7.77 -3.93
CA VAL A 21 4.94 6.46 -3.32
C VAL A 21 5.49 5.37 -4.21
N GLU A 22 6.48 4.64 -3.69
CA GLU A 22 7.02 3.42 -4.27
C GLU A 22 6.22 2.20 -3.79
N VAL A 23 5.91 1.29 -4.72
CA VAL A 23 5.20 0.03 -4.42
C VAL A 23 6.19 -1.12 -4.47
N ARG A 24 6.23 -1.92 -3.41
CA ARG A 24 7.07 -3.13 -3.33
C ARG A 24 6.22 -4.39 -3.12
N LEU A 25 6.54 -5.44 -3.88
CA LEU A 25 6.02 -6.80 -3.70
C LEU A 25 7.18 -7.68 -3.23
N ASP A 26 7.00 -8.41 -2.13
CA ASP A 26 8.03 -9.25 -1.51
C ASP A 26 9.36 -8.50 -1.30
N GLY A 27 9.26 -7.24 -0.86
CA GLY A 27 10.40 -6.35 -0.64
C GLY A 27 11.05 -5.79 -1.90
N LYS A 28 10.62 -6.18 -3.11
CA LYS A 28 11.17 -5.71 -4.39
C LYS A 28 10.30 -4.61 -4.98
N ARG A 29 10.90 -3.52 -5.46
CA ARG A 29 10.18 -2.46 -6.20
C ARG A 29 9.53 -3.04 -7.44
N VAL A 30 8.22 -2.81 -7.58
CA VAL A 30 7.43 -3.22 -8.75
C VAL A 30 6.83 -2.02 -9.49
N GLY A 31 6.86 -0.84 -8.91
CA GLY A 31 6.39 0.37 -9.57
C GLY A 31 6.34 1.56 -8.62
N GLU A 32 5.79 2.64 -9.14
CA GLU A 32 5.53 3.87 -8.40
C GLU A 32 4.14 4.39 -8.75
N LEU A 33 3.53 5.11 -7.82
CA LEU A 33 2.27 5.78 -8.07
C LEU A 33 2.50 7.11 -8.78
N SER A 34 1.52 7.52 -9.57
CA SER A 34 1.52 8.86 -10.17
C SER A 34 1.67 9.95 -9.10
N ASN A 35 2.17 11.13 -9.47
CA ASN A 35 2.31 12.25 -8.53
C ASN A 35 0.98 12.58 -7.82
N VAL A 36 -0.13 12.57 -8.57
CA VAL A 36 -1.47 12.88 -8.05
C VAL A 36 -1.90 11.84 -7.02
N THR A 37 -1.77 10.55 -7.35
CA THR A 37 -2.13 9.46 -6.43
C THR A 37 -1.21 9.43 -5.21
N SER A 38 0.09 9.65 -5.40
CA SER A 38 1.08 9.71 -4.31
C SER A 38 0.71 10.79 -3.29
N ALA A 39 0.33 11.98 -3.73
CA ALA A 39 -0.03 13.10 -2.85
C ALA A 39 -1.15 12.76 -1.86
N HIS A 40 -2.09 11.88 -2.23
CA HIS A 40 -3.18 11.45 -1.35
C HIS A 40 -2.77 10.48 -0.25
N LEU A 41 -1.63 9.79 -0.42
CA LEU A 41 -1.17 8.74 0.50
C LEU A 41 0.04 9.17 1.33
N LEU A 42 0.86 10.10 0.83
CA LEU A 42 2.09 10.54 1.51
C LEU A 42 1.87 10.94 2.98
N PRO A 43 0.85 11.76 3.36
CA PRO A 43 0.67 12.12 4.76
C PRO A 43 0.41 10.92 5.69
N LEU A 44 -0.30 9.90 5.17
CA LEU A 44 -0.57 8.67 5.93
C LEU A 44 0.70 7.83 6.08
N LEU A 45 1.49 7.71 5.00
CA LEU A 45 2.76 6.98 5.03
C LEU A 45 3.75 7.63 6.00
N GLU A 46 3.81 8.95 6.04
CA GLU A 46 4.66 9.69 6.98
C GLU A 46 4.27 9.44 8.43
N HIS A 47 2.96 9.41 8.71
CA HIS A 47 2.48 9.09 10.05
C HIS A 47 2.81 7.65 10.46
N ILE A 48 2.57 6.68 9.58
CA ILE A 48 2.86 5.25 9.81
C ILE A 48 4.36 5.03 10.01
N GLU A 49 5.21 5.65 9.19
CA GLU A 49 6.66 5.58 9.31
C GLU A 49 7.15 6.21 10.64
N ALA A 50 6.56 7.33 11.06
CA ALA A 50 6.90 7.99 12.31
C ALA A 50 6.62 7.14 13.57
N VAL A 51 5.66 6.21 13.51
CA VAL A 51 5.39 5.24 14.58
C VAL A 51 6.16 3.92 14.42
N GLY A 52 7.06 3.84 13.43
CA GLY A 52 7.92 2.68 13.20
C GLY A 52 7.22 1.51 12.49
N GLU A 53 6.08 1.77 11.84
CA GLU A 53 5.32 0.75 11.10
C GLU A 53 5.57 0.84 9.59
N THR A 54 5.15 -0.19 8.86
CA THR A 54 5.21 -0.23 7.40
C THR A 54 3.81 -0.30 6.82
N ALA A 55 3.47 0.66 5.96
CA ALA A 55 2.19 0.70 5.29
C ALA A 55 2.05 -0.48 4.30
N VAL A 56 0.93 -1.21 4.41
CA VAL A 56 0.57 -2.29 3.49
C VAL A 56 -0.80 -2.04 2.88
N ALA A 57 -0.97 -2.46 1.64
CA ALA A 57 -2.23 -2.33 0.91
C ALA A 57 -2.57 -3.61 0.16
N TYR A 58 -3.86 -3.82 -0.08
CA TYR A 58 -4.30 -4.85 -1.01
C TYR A 58 -4.05 -4.39 -2.44
N ALA A 59 -3.52 -5.31 -3.24
CA ALA A 59 -3.32 -5.12 -4.66
C ALA A 59 -3.94 -6.27 -5.47
N LYS A 60 -4.42 -5.93 -6.66
CA LYS A 60 -4.79 -6.86 -7.72
C LYS A 60 -3.79 -6.72 -8.87
N ILE A 61 -3.20 -7.84 -9.28
CA ILE A 61 -2.36 -7.90 -10.48
C ILE A 61 -3.17 -8.47 -11.63
N THR A 62 -3.10 -7.83 -12.78
CA THR A 62 -3.63 -8.30 -14.05
C THR A 62 -2.54 -8.19 -15.09
N GLY A 63 -2.23 -9.27 -15.81
CA GLY A 63 -1.14 -9.29 -16.78
C GLY A 63 -1.52 -9.95 -18.10
N SER A 64 -0.76 -9.57 -19.13
CA SER A 64 -0.74 -10.17 -20.46
C SER A 64 0.73 -10.47 -20.84
N ALA A 65 0.94 -11.08 -22.00
CA ALA A 65 2.29 -11.30 -22.54
C ALA A 65 3.07 -9.98 -22.77
N LEU A 66 2.39 -8.84 -22.90
CA LEU A 66 3.01 -7.55 -23.21
C LEU A 66 3.24 -6.67 -21.98
N ALA A 67 2.35 -6.75 -21.00
CA ALA A 67 2.38 -5.87 -19.84
C ALA A 67 1.65 -6.48 -18.64
N ALA A 68 2.12 -6.13 -17.44
CA ALA A 68 1.45 -6.36 -16.17
C ALA A 68 1.00 -5.02 -15.57
N GLN A 69 -0.20 -5.01 -14.98
CA GLN A 69 -0.79 -3.87 -14.29
C GLN A 69 -1.11 -4.28 -12.85
N LEU A 70 -0.84 -3.36 -11.93
CA LEU A 70 -1.15 -3.50 -10.52
C LEU A 70 -2.12 -2.40 -10.10
N VAL A 71 -3.23 -2.80 -9.47
CA VAL A 71 -4.26 -1.88 -8.95
C VAL A 71 -4.26 -1.97 -7.44
N LEU A 72 -4.02 -0.83 -6.77
CA LEU A 72 -4.03 -0.72 -5.31
C LEU A 72 -5.43 -0.40 -4.78
N GLN A 73 -5.75 -0.98 -3.63
CA GLN A 73 -6.87 -0.60 -2.78
C GLN A 73 -6.32 0.00 -1.50
N ALA A 74 -6.36 1.33 -1.42
CA ALA A 74 -5.95 2.11 -0.26
C ALA A 74 -6.89 3.30 -0.11
N ALA A 75 -7.27 3.61 1.12
CA ALA A 75 -7.98 4.85 1.43
C ALA A 75 -6.99 6.01 1.46
N LYS A 76 -7.44 7.18 1.01
CA LYS A 76 -6.62 8.42 1.06
C LYS A 76 -6.45 8.84 2.51
N ALA A 77 -5.39 9.59 2.80
CA ALA A 77 -5.16 10.14 4.15
C ALA A 77 -6.37 10.90 4.69
N THR A 78 -7.09 11.63 3.83
CA THR A 78 -8.30 12.40 4.19
C THR A 78 -9.53 11.55 4.48
N GLU A 79 -9.52 10.27 4.14
CA GLU A 79 -10.62 9.32 4.31
C GLU A 79 -10.43 8.47 5.59
N ILE A 80 -9.25 8.55 6.22
CA ILE A 80 -8.94 7.83 7.46
C ILE A 80 -9.42 8.64 8.67
N SER A 81 -10.13 8.00 9.59
CA SER A 81 -10.56 8.65 10.84
C SER A 81 -9.41 8.76 11.85
N ASN A 82 -9.45 9.80 12.68
CA ASN A 82 -8.47 9.96 13.78
C ASN A 82 -8.52 8.80 14.78
N ASP A 83 -9.71 8.22 14.99
CA ASP A 83 -9.90 7.05 15.85
C ASP A 83 -9.16 5.83 15.30
N TRP A 84 -9.24 5.60 13.99
CA TRP A 84 -8.44 4.56 13.33
C TRP A 84 -6.95 4.84 13.48
N LEU A 85 -6.48 6.07 13.24
CA LEU A 85 -5.06 6.41 13.42
C LEU A 85 -4.57 6.17 14.86
N SER A 86 -5.41 6.43 15.86
CA SER A 86 -5.04 6.34 17.28
C SER A 86 -5.13 4.94 17.87
N SER A 87 -5.86 4.03 17.23
CA SER A 87 -6.15 2.67 17.74
C SER A 87 -5.18 1.58 17.25
N GLY A 88 -4.08 1.97 16.60
CA GLY A 88 -3.06 1.05 16.11
C GLY A 88 -2.35 0.25 17.21
N PRO A 89 -1.58 -0.80 16.84
CA PRO A 89 -1.22 -1.20 15.48
C PRO A 89 -2.37 -1.88 14.71
N HIS A 90 -2.41 -1.68 13.39
CA HIS A 90 -3.35 -2.35 12.47
C HIS A 90 -2.63 -3.43 11.66
N PRO A 91 -2.36 -4.61 12.25
CA PRO A 91 -1.54 -5.61 11.58
C PRO A 91 -2.21 -6.13 10.31
N ALA A 92 -1.39 -6.37 9.30
CA ALA A 92 -1.81 -7.09 8.11
C ALA A 92 -2.41 -8.46 8.50
N PRO A 93 -3.47 -8.93 7.83
CA PRO A 93 -4.01 -10.24 8.12
C PRO A 93 -2.97 -11.32 7.83
N LYS A 94 -2.84 -12.27 8.75
CA LYS A 94 -1.97 -13.42 8.58
C LYS A 94 -2.51 -14.30 7.47
N LEU A 95 -1.72 -14.51 6.42
CA LEU A 95 -2.05 -15.48 5.38
C LEU A 95 -1.95 -16.89 5.96
N LEU A 96 -3.04 -17.66 5.82
CA LEU A 96 -3.05 -19.08 6.18
C LEU A 96 -2.32 -19.89 5.10
N PRO A 97 -1.71 -21.03 5.48
CA PRO A 97 -1.16 -21.97 4.50
C PRO A 97 -2.22 -22.40 3.49
N LEU A 98 -1.77 -22.76 2.28
CA LEU A 98 -2.65 -23.27 1.24
C LEU A 98 -3.40 -24.51 1.73
N ALA A 99 -4.73 -24.43 1.74
CA ALA A 99 -5.62 -25.52 2.14
C ALA A 99 -6.68 -25.79 1.07
N ALA A 100 -7.21 -27.01 1.05
CA ALA A 100 -8.29 -27.39 0.13
C ALA A 100 -9.61 -26.65 0.45
N ASN A 101 -9.81 -26.27 1.71
CA ASN A 101 -10.97 -25.52 2.18
C ASN A 101 -10.54 -24.54 3.27
N TYR A 102 -11.23 -23.41 3.37
CA TYR A 102 -11.09 -22.46 4.46
C TYR A 102 -12.45 -22.27 5.12
N GLU A 103 -12.47 -22.22 6.45
CA GLU A 103 -13.62 -21.72 7.18
C GLU A 103 -13.56 -20.18 7.13
N VAL A 104 -14.37 -19.60 6.25
CA VAL A 104 -14.36 -18.17 5.96
C VAL A 104 -15.51 -17.50 6.71
N PRO A 105 -15.26 -16.54 7.61
CA PRO A 105 -16.32 -15.81 8.29
C PRO A 105 -17.25 -15.11 7.29
N ALA A 106 -18.53 -14.94 7.65
CA ALA A 106 -19.54 -14.29 6.81
C ALA A 106 -19.14 -12.89 6.29
N ALA A 107 -18.25 -12.19 7.00
CA ALA A 107 -17.72 -10.90 6.59
C ALA A 107 -16.88 -10.95 5.29
N TYR A 108 -16.43 -12.13 4.86
CA TYR A 108 -15.55 -12.33 3.71
C TYR A 108 -16.18 -13.18 2.60
N THR A 109 -17.32 -13.81 2.84
CA THR A 109 -18.13 -14.48 1.81
C THR A 109 -19.07 -13.46 1.19
N LYS A 110 -19.02 -13.35 -0.14
CA LYS A 110 -19.86 -12.45 -0.94
C LYS A 110 -20.98 -13.23 -1.60
#